data_AF-A0A644YJS7-F1
#
_entry.id   AF-A0A644YJS7-F1
#
_cell.length_a   1.000
_cell.length_b   1.000
_cell.length_c   1.000
_cell.angle_alpha   90.00
_cell.angle_beta   90.00
_cell.angle_gamma   90.00
#
_symmetry.space_group_name_H-M   'P 1'
#
loop_
_entity.id
_entity.type
_entity.pdbx_description
1 polymer ?
#
loop_
_entity_poly.entity_id
_entity_poly.type
_entity_poly.pdbx_seq_one_letter_code
_entity_poly.pdbx_strand_id
1 'polypeptide(L)'
;MDNATAPITFHMNAELAANFEKGCQKLGLTTSEAFTIFATKVARERRIPFEIAVDPFYSKQNIARLKKSIAQMEATGDAVGEVDVRDALCCNLYVSIQRRHSRHLGK
;
A
#
# COMPACT_ATOMS: atom_id res chain seq x y z
N MET A 1 -4.19 12.95 -28.33
CA MET A 1 -4.32 12.64 -26.89
C MET A 1 -4.63 13.96 -26.23
N ASP A 2 -5.88 14.16 -25.82
CA ASP A 2 -6.30 15.44 -25.25
C ASP A 2 -5.62 15.62 -23.90
N ASN A 3 -4.84 16.70 -23.78
CA ASN A 3 -4.15 17.06 -22.54
C ASN A 3 -5.14 17.74 -21.60
N ALA A 4 -6.14 16.97 -21.14
CA ALA A 4 -7.18 17.47 -20.25
C ALA A 4 -6.65 17.54 -18.81
N THR A 5 -6.61 18.74 -18.25
CA THR A 5 -6.28 18.96 -16.84
C THR A 5 -7.51 18.69 -15.97
N ALA A 6 -7.37 17.83 -14.96
CA ALA A 6 -8.41 17.58 -13.97
C ALA A 6 -7.94 18.07 -12.57
N PRO A 7 -8.76 18.86 -11.85
CA PRO A 7 -8.42 19.29 -10.50
C PRO A 7 -8.51 18.13 -9.49
N ILE A 8 -7.57 18.08 -8.54
CA ILE A 8 -7.57 17.13 -7.43
C ILE A 8 -7.60 17.93 -6.12
N THR A 9 -8.51 17.57 -5.21
CA THR A 9 -8.64 18.20 -3.89
C THR A 9 -8.16 17.24 -2.80
N PHE A 10 -7.28 17.72 -1.93
CA PHE A 10 -6.81 17.00 -0.74
C PHE A 10 -7.31 17.70 0.52
N HIS A 11 -7.75 16.90 1.49
CA HIS A 11 -8.12 17.41 2.81
C HIS A 11 -6.95 17.22 3.78
N MET A 12 -6.45 18.34 4.30
CA MET A 12 -5.34 18.38 5.26
C MET A 12 -5.73 19.36 6.37
N ASN A 13 -5.30 19.10 7.60
CA ASN A 13 -5.43 20.10 8.65
C ASN A 13 -4.45 21.27 8.41
N ALA A 14 -4.68 22.40 9.07
CA ALA A 14 -3.91 23.62 8.83
C ALA A 14 -2.41 23.45 9.11
N GLU A 15 -2.05 22.73 10.17
CA GLU A 15 -0.64 22.49 10.54
C GLU A 15 0.07 21.63 9.49
N LEU A 16 -0.55 20.54 9.06
CA LEU A 16 -0.01 19.64 8.05
C LEU A 16 0.16 20.36 6.70
N ALA A 17 -0.82 21.16 6.29
CA ALA A 17 -0.75 21.96 5.07
C ALA A 17 0.44 22.94 5.12
N ALA A 18 0.60 23.68 6.22
CA ALA A 18 1.70 24.63 6.40
C ALA A 18 3.08 23.95 6.43
N ASN A 19 3.19 22.80 7.11
CA ASN A 19 4.43 22.05 7.18
C ASN A 19 4.81 21.44 5.82
N PHE A 20 3.83 20.93 5.08
CA PHE A 20 4.03 20.39 3.74
C PHE A 20 4.50 21.48 2.76
N GLU A 21 3.87 22.65 2.76
CA GLU A 21 4.26 23.78 1.90
C GLU A 21 5.70 24.23 2.20
N LYS A 22 6.04 24.44 3.48
CA LYS A 22 7.42 24.77 3.90
C LYS A 22 8.43 23.71 3.48
N GLY A 23 8.05 22.44 3.55
CA GLY A 23 8.87 21.32 3.08
C GLY A 23 9.15 21.41 1.59
N CYS A 24 8.12 21.64 0.77
CA CYS A 24 8.26 21.79 -0.68
C CYS A 24 9.16 23.00 -1.04
N GLN A 25 8.96 24.14 -0.38
CA GLN A 25 9.78 25.34 -0.60
C GLN A 25 11.26 25.10 -0.31
N LYS A 26 11.59 24.38 0.77
CA LYS A 26 12.98 24.00 1.09
C LYS A 26 13.61 23.09 0.03
N LEU A 27 12.79 22.30 -0.67
CA LEU A 27 13.23 21.43 -1.76
C LEU A 27 13.27 22.17 -3.11
N GLY A 28 12.89 23.46 -3.15
CA GLY A 28 12.81 24.22 -4.40
C GLY A 28 11.63 23.80 -5.29
N LEU A 29 10.57 23.23 -4.69
CA LEU A 29 9.38 22.76 -5.40
C LEU A 29 8.15 23.55 -4.98
N THR A 30 7.25 23.75 -5.94
CA THR A 30 5.87 24.08 -5.64
C THR A 30 5.11 22.84 -5.17
N THR A 31 4.03 23.06 -4.43
CA THR A 31 3.10 22.00 -4.02
C THR A 31 2.58 21.18 -5.21
N SER A 32 2.27 21.85 -6.33
CA SER A 32 1.76 21.20 -7.54
C SER A 32 2.80 20.26 -8.19
N GLU A 33 4.07 20.68 -8.23
CA GLU A 33 5.17 19.85 -8.74
C GLU A 33 5.39 18.61 -7.87
N ALA A 34 5.40 18.78 -6.54
CA ALA A 34 5.51 17.67 -5.61
C ALA A 34 4.38 16.63 -5.80
N PHE A 35 3.14 17.09 -5.95
CA PHE A 35 2.00 16.21 -6.25
C PHE A 35 2.10 15.55 -7.62
N THR A 36 2.56 16.28 -8.64
CA THR A 36 2.73 15.73 -10.00
C THR A 36 3.77 14.61 -10.00
N ILE A 37 4.89 14.78 -9.29
CA ILE A 37 5.91 13.75 -9.12
C ILE A 37 5.32 12.53 -8.40
N PHE A 38 4.61 12.74 -7.30
CA PHE A 38 3.92 11.68 -6.55
C PHE A 38 2.95 10.90 -7.44
N ALA A 39 2.04 11.59 -8.13
CA ALA A 39 1.03 10.98 -9.00
C ALA A 39 1.69 10.20 -10.15
N THR A 40 2.74 10.75 -10.76
CA THR A 40 3.50 10.08 -11.82
C THR A 40 4.13 8.78 -11.31
N LYS A 41 4.72 8.81 -10.11
CA LYS A 41 5.30 7.61 -9.49
C LYS A 41 4.25 6.55 -9.18
N VAL A 42 3.12 6.93 -8.60
CA VAL A 42 2.00 6.02 -8.32
C VAL A 42 1.45 5.39 -9.61
N ALA A 43 1.21 6.20 -10.65
CA ALA A 43 0.66 5.73 -11.92
C ALA A 43 1.58 4.71 -12.62
N ARG A 44 2.91 4.94 -12.56
CA ARG A 44 3.90 4.06 -13.19
C ARG A 44 4.15 2.79 -12.41
N GLU A 45 4.28 2.90 -11.08
CA GLU A 45 4.73 1.79 -10.22
C GLU A 45 3.56 1.02 -9.61
N ARG A 46 2.31 1.50 -9.77
CA ARG A 46 1.07 0.90 -9.23
C ARG A 46 1.15 0.65 -7.71
N ARG A 47 1.91 1.46 -7.00
CA ARG A 47 2.07 1.45 -5.54
C ARG A 47 2.32 2.84 -5.01
N ILE A 48 2.09 3.02 -3.72
CA ILE A 48 2.44 4.27 -3.04
C ILE A 48 3.98 4.35 -2.89
N PRO A 49 4.63 5.45 -3.32
CA PRO A 49 6.09 5.60 -3.37
C PRO A 49 6.69 5.98 -2.01
N PHE A 50 6.15 5.44 -0.93
CA PHE A 50 6.71 5.51 0.42
C PHE A 50 6.24 4.28 1.20
N GLU A 51 6.95 3.95 2.26
CA GLU A 51 6.57 2.84 3.14
C GLU A 51 5.32 3.19 3.93
N ILE A 52 4.26 2.41 3.77
CA ILE A 52 3.03 2.52 4.56
C ILE A 52 3.10 1.44 5.64
N ALA A 53 3.72 1.76 6.78
CA ALA A 53 3.79 0.85 7.90
C ALA A 53 2.56 1.03 8.81
N VAL A 54 1.52 0.21 8.60
CA VAL A 54 0.33 0.16 9.47
C VAL A 54 -0.21 -1.28 9.56
N ASP A 55 0.64 -2.31 9.73
CA ASP A 55 0.16 -3.69 9.66
C ASP A 55 0.68 -4.62 10.79
N PRO A 56 -0.22 -5.19 11.63
CA PRO A 56 0.09 -6.32 12.51
C PRO A 56 0.71 -7.52 11.79
N PHE A 57 0.42 -7.72 10.50
CA PHE A 57 1.00 -8.77 9.66
C PHE A 57 2.50 -8.58 9.39
N TYR A 58 3.01 -7.34 9.41
CA TYR A 58 4.45 -7.07 9.34
C TYR A 58 5.05 -6.78 10.73
N SER A 59 4.38 -7.20 11.80
CA SER A 59 4.98 -7.18 13.14
C SER A 59 6.29 -7.97 13.17
N LYS A 60 7.22 -7.56 14.04
CA LYS A 60 8.50 -8.27 14.25
C LYS A 60 8.30 -9.77 14.49
N GLN A 61 7.21 -10.13 15.18
CA GLN A 61 6.84 -11.51 15.47
C GLN A 61 6.44 -12.29 14.20
N ASN A 62 5.62 -11.71 13.32
CA ASN A 62 5.20 -12.40 12.11
C ASN A 62 6.34 -12.51 11.08
N ILE A 63 7.20 -11.48 10.99
CA ILE A 63 8.43 -11.55 10.18
C ILE A 63 9.36 -12.65 10.69
N ALA A 64 9.52 -12.80 12.00
CA ALA A 64 10.33 -13.87 12.57
C ALA A 64 9.78 -15.26 12.23
N ARG A 65 8.45 -15.43 12.23
CA ARG A 65 7.79 -16.67 11.84
C ARG A 65 8.01 -16.99 10.36
N LEU A 66 7.84 -16.00 9.47
CA LEU A 66 8.09 -16.15 8.04
C LEU A 66 9.54 -16.55 7.75
N LYS A 67 10.52 -15.90 8.40
CA LYS A 67 11.94 -16.25 8.26
C LYS A 67 12.24 -17.69 8.70
N LYS A 68 11.62 -18.13 9.80
CA LYS A 68 11.75 -19.52 10.28
C LYS A 68 11.17 -20.51 9.27
N SER A 69 10.00 -20.22 8.72
CA SER A 69 9.37 -21.07 7.69
C SER A 69 10.20 -21.13 6.41
N ILE A 70 10.78 -20.00 5.94
CA ILE A 70 11.67 -19.96 4.78
C ILE A 70 12.92 -20.81 5.04
N ALA A 71 13.59 -20.62 6.18
CA ALA A 71 14.78 -21.40 6.54
C ALA A 71 14.48 -22.91 6.66
N GLN A 72 13.28 -23.27 7.13
CA GLN A 72 12.83 -24.66 7.14
C GLN A 72 12.63 -25.20 5.72
N MET A 73 11.97 -24.45 4.84
CA MET A 73 11.78 -24.84 3.43
C MET A 73 13.11 -25.01 2.69
N GLU A 74 14.05 -24.09 2.88
CA GLU A 74 15.38 -24.13 2.27
C GLU A 74 16.21 -25.31 2.80
N ALA A 75 16.02 -25.70 4.06
CA ALA A 75 16.74 -26.82 4.67
C ALA A 75 16.17 -28.20 4.32
N THR A 76 14.84 -28.34 4.18
CA THR A 76 14.21 -29.65 3.96
C THR A 76 13.83 -29.95 2.51
N GLY A 77 13.88 -28.97 1.61
CA GLY A 77 13.76 -29.18 0.16
C GLY A 77 12.46 -29.79 -0.35
N ASP A 78 11.51 -30.19 0.49
CA ASP A 78 10.28 -30.83 0.01
C ASP A 78 9.03 -30.64 0.89
N ALA A 79 7.90 -30.62 0.17
CA ALA A 79 6.47 -30.57 0.53
C ALA A 79 5.94 -29.41 1.41
N VAL A 80 5.16 -28.53 0.76
CA VAL A 80 4.25 -27.56 1.38
C VAL A 80 3.24 -28.31 2.26
N GLY A 81 3.48 -28.35 3.56
CA GLY A 81 2.46 -28.70 4.54
C GLY A 81 1.37 -27.64 4.53
N GLU A 82 0.12 -28.07 4.38
CA GLU A 82 -1.06 -27.21 4.43
C GLU A 82 -1.03 -26.35 5.70
N VAL A 83 -0.93 -25.04 5.53
CA VAL A 83 -1.02 -24.10 6.65
C VAL A 83 -2.49 -24.00 7.03
N ASP A 84 -2.85 -24.60 8.17
CA ASP A 84 -4.20 -24.51 8.73
C ASP A 84 -4.59 -23.05 8.92
N VAL A 85 -5.44 -22.54 8.02
CA VAL A 85 -5.94 -21.17 7.97
C VAL A 85 -7.00 -20.90 9.04
N ARG A 86 -7.10 -21.71 10.09
CA ARG A 86 -8.14 -21.58 11.13
C ARG A 86 -8.04 -20.37 12.07
N ASP A 87 -7.14 -19.42 11.79
CA ASP A 87 -7.23 -18.05 12.29
C ASP A 87 -7.77 -17.05 11.24
N ALA A 88 -8.57 -17.54 10.28
CA ALA A 88 -9.21 -16.77 9.21
C ALA A 88 -10.44 -15.93 9.64
N LEU A 89 -10.51 -15.45 10.88
CA LEU A 89 -11.51 -14.42 11.20
C LEU A 89 -11.15 -13.07 10.55
N CYS A 90 -9.86 -12.81 10.27
CA CYS A 90 -9.45 -11.54 9.65
C CYS A 90 -9.42 -11.58 8.11
N CYS A 91 -9.08 -12.73 7.50
CA CYS A 91 -8.95 -12.83 6.03
C CYS A 91 -10.31 -12.91 5.31
N ASN A 92 -11.34 -13.47 5.97
CA ASN A 92 -12.65 -13.65 5.37
C ASN A 92 -13.38 -12.32 5.11
N LEU A 93 -13.11 -11.25 5.88
CA LEU A 93 -13.74 -9.95 5.62
C LEU A 93 -13.11 -9.25 4.39
N TYR A 94 -11.78 -9.31 4.25
CA TYR A 94 -11.07 -8.64 3.16
C TYR A 94 -11.35 -9.30 1.79
N VAL A 95 -11.35 -10.64 1.71
CA VAL A 95 -11.65 -11.37 0.48
C VAL A 95 -13.13 -11.28 0.10
N SER A 96 -14.04 -11.22 1.08
CA SER A 96 -15.48 -11.10 0.83
C SER A 96 -15.89 -9.73 0.27
N ILE A 97 -15.21 -8.65 0.68
CA ILE A 97 -15.45 -7.29 0.17
C ILE A 97 -14.94 -7.16 -1.28
N GLN A 98 -13.75 -7.68 -1.57
CA GLN A 98 -13.14 -7.62 -2.91
C GLN A 98 -13.92 -8.46 -3.96
N ARG A 99 -14.45 -9.63 -3.58
CA ARG A 99 -15.29 -10.46 -4.48
C ARG A 99 -16.71 -9.91 -4.70
N ARG A 100 -17.22 -9.05 -3.81
CA ARG A 100 -18.55 -8.42 -3.97
C ARG A 100 -18.49 -7.22 -4.92
N HIS A 101 -17.37 -6.48 -4.93
CA HIS A 101 -17.17 -5.35 -5.83
C HIS A 101 -16.90 -5.77 -7.30
N SER A 102 -16.20 -6.89 -7.52
CA SER A 102 -15.95 -7.41 -8.89
C SER A 102 -17.18 -8.01 -9.59
N ARG A 103 -18.26 -8.35 -8.86
CA ARG A 103 -19.52 -8.82 -9.48
C ARG A 103 -20.47 -7.70 -9.92
N HIS A 104 -20.20 -6.45 -9.53
CA HIS A 104 -21.04 -5.30 -9.92
C HIS A 104 -20.45 -4.46 -11.07
N LEU A 105 -19.20 -4.72 -11.47
CA LEU A 105 -18.53 -4.05 -12.59
C LEU A 105 -18.41 -4.94 -13.84
N GLY A 106 -19.16 -6.05 -13.88
CA GLY A 106 -19.18 -7.02 -14.97
C GLY A 106 -20.56 -7.25 -15.58
N LYS A 107 -21.36 -6.19 -15.70
CA LYS A 107 -22.54 -6.12 -16.59
C LYS A 107 -22.58 -4.76 -17.26
#